data_AF-N1ZSG1-F1
#
_entry.id   AF-N1ZSG1-F1
#
_cell.length_a   1.000
_cell.length_b   1.000
_cell.length_c   1.000
_cell.angle_alpha   90.00
_cell.angle_beta   90.00
_cell.angle_gamma   90.00
#
_symmetry.space_group_name_H-M   'P 1'
#
loop_
_entity.id
_entity.type
_entity.pdbx_description
1 polymer ?
#
loop_
_entity_poly.entity_id
_entity_poly.type
_entity_poly.pdbx_seq_one_letter_code
_entity_poly.pdbx_strand_id
1 'polypeptide(L)' 'MTAEYTNWETEFVDVKFVDQRLKSRFFKIMDAFAAAPDKSTWAAA' A
#
# COMPACT_ATOMS: atom_id res chain seq x y z
N MET A 1 -16.69 12.79 0.79
CA MET A 1 -15.27 13.04 0.49
C MET A 1 -14.67 11.73 0.06
N THR A 2 -14.52 11.50 -1.23
CA THR A 2 -13.66 10.42 -1.75
C THR A 2 -12.24 10.89 -1.52
N ALA A 3 -11.61 10.41 -0.44
CA ALA A 3 -10.17 10.58 -0.29
C ALA A 3 -9.50 9.71 -1.35
N GLU A 4 -8.77 10.33 -2.27
CA GLU A 4 -7.93 9.61 -3.22
C GLU A 4 -6.68 9.14 -2.46
N TYR A 5 -6.65 7.87 -2.07
CA TYR A 5 -5.53 7.26 -1.34
C TYR A 5 -4.36 6.90 -2.28
N THR A 6 -4.06 7.76 -3.25
CA THR A 6 -3.08 7.51 -4.32
C THR A 6 -1.66 7.94 -3.96
N ASN A 7 -1.45 8.62 -2.83
CA ASN A 7 -0.16 9.23 -2.49
C ASN A 7 0.72 8.37 -1.57
N TRP A 8 0.35 7.11 -1.29
CA TRP A 8 1.12 6.27 -0.37
C TRP A 8 2.58 6.10 -0.81
N GLU A 9 2.86 6.12 -2.12
CA GLU A 9 4.22 6.06 -2.64
C GLU A 9 5.10 7.22 -2.12
N THR A 10 4.52 8.42 -1.99
CA THR A 10 5.21 9.59 -1.43
C THR A 10 5.38 9.51 0.09
N GLU A 11 4.46 8.84 0.79
CA GLU A 11 4.54 8.63 2.24
C GLU A 11 5.63 7.63 2.63
N PHE A 12 5.91 6.65 1.76
CA PHE A 12 6.84 5.55 2.04
C PHE A 12 8.12 5.58 1.17
N VAL A 13 8.46 6.72 0.57
CA VAL A 13 9.65 6.90 -0.29
C VAL A 13 10.96 6.51 0.41
N ASP A 14 11.05 6.72 1.73
CA ASP A 14 12.25 6.49 2.53
C ASP A 14 12.32 5.07 3.14
N VAL A 15 11.34 4.20 2.88
CA VAL A 15 11.35 2.84 3.43
C VAL A 15 12.45 2.02 2.76
N LYS A 16 13.48 1.69 3.53
CA LYS A 16 14.58 0.84 3.09
C LYS A 16 14.26 -0.63 3.34
N PHE A 17 14.14 -1.40 2.27
CA PHE A 17 14.03 -2.85 2.32
C PHE A 17 15.37 -3.49 1.98
N VAL A 18 15.94 -4.24 2.93
CA VAL A 18 17.13 -5.07 2.69
C VAL A 18 16.78 -6.26 1.79
N ASP A 19 15.59 -6.85 1.97
CA ASP A 19 15.06 -7.90 1.08
C ASP A 19 14.05 -7.33 0.08
N GLN A 20 14.35 -7.45 -1.21
CA GLN A 20 13.48 -7.00 -2.31
C GLN A 20 12.13 -7.75 -2.37
N ARG A 21 12.05 -8.96 -1.80
CA ARG A 21 10.79 -9.69 -1.69
C ARG A 21 9.83 -9.01 -0.71
N LEU A 22 10.35 -8.42 0.36
CA LEU A 22 9.54 -7.66 1.31
C LEU A 22 9.06 -6.35 0.71
N LYS A 23 9.92 -5.64 -0.04
CA LYS A 23 9.52 -4.45 -0.82
C LYS A 23 8.35 -4.76 -1.75
N SER A 24 8.47 -5.82 -2.52
CA SER A 24 7.44 -6.23 -3.49
C SER A 24 6.12 -6.61 -2.81
N ARG A 25 6.16 -7.25 -1.64
CA ARG A 25 4.95 -7.58 -0.85
C ARG A 25 4.32 -6.33 -0.24
N PHE A 26 5.14 -5.41 0.25
CA PHE A 26 4.66 -4.14 0.82
C PHE A 26 3.88 -3.34 -0.23
N PHE A 27 4.42 -3.16 -1.43
CA PHE A 27 3.74 -2.40 -2.49
C PHE A 27 2.39 -2.99 -2.85
N LYS A 28 2.30 -4.33 -3.00
CA LYS A 28 1.02 -5.01 -3.25
C LYS A 28 -0.02 -4.79 -2.17
N ILE A 29 0.41 -4.74 -0.90
CA ILE A 29 -0.49 -4.48 0.23
C ILE A 29 -0.97 -3.03 0.19
N MET A 30 -0.07 -2.08 -0.08
CA MET A 30 -0.42 -0.66 -0.16
C MET A 30 -1.36 -0.37 -1.33
N ASP A 31 -1.13 -0.99 -2.50
CA ASP A 31 -2.04 -0.89 -3.65
C ASP A 31 -3.44 -1.43 -3.33
N ALA A 32 -3.52 -2.58 -2.66
CA ALA A 32 -4.79 -3.16 -2.21
C ALA A 32 -5.55 -2.24 -1.25
N PHE A 33 -4.85 -1.65 -0.27
CA PHE A 33 -5.46 -0.69 0.65
C PHE A 33 -5.88 0.61 -0.04
N ALA A 34 -5.08 1.12 -0.97
CA ALA A 34 -5.42 2.33 -1.72
C ALA A 34 -6.68 2.11 -2.59
N ALA A 35 -6.84 0.92 -3.16
CA ALA A 35 -8.01 0.55 -3.96
C ALA A 35 -9.28 0.33 -3.13
N ALA A 36 -9.13 -0.07 -1.85
CA ALA A 36 -10.24 -0.40 -0.97
C ALA A 36 -9.98 0.05 0.48
N PRO A 37 -9.90 1.36 0.73
CA PRO A 37 -9.43 1.95 1.99
C PRO A 37 -10.36 1.70 3.18
N ASP A 38 -11.63 1.40 2.91
CA ASP A 38 -12.67 1.12 3.88
C ASP A 38 -12.85 -0.38 4.16
N LYS A 39 -12.07 -1.24 3.49
CA LYS A 39 -12.17 -2.70 3.60
C LYS A 39 -11.06 -3.27 4.48
N SER A 40 -11.34 -4.43 5.07
CA SER A 40 -10.30 -5.20 5.76
C SER A 40 -9.27 -5.74 4.76
N THR A 41 -8.07 -6.07 5.23
CA THR A 41 -7.00 -6.70 4.42
C THR A 41 -7.47 -7.94 3.66
N TRP A 42 -8.40 -8.70 4.23
CA TRP A 42 -9.00 -9.87 3.58
C TRP A 42 -9.95 -9.49 2.43
N ALA A 43 -10.64 -8.37 2.56
CA ALA A 43 -11.62 -7.89 1.59
C ALA A 43 -11.06 -6.87 0.57
N ALA A 44 -9.80 -6.47 0.74
CA ALA A 44 -9.04 -5.58 -0.15
C ALA A 44 -8.18 -6.34 -1.18
N ALA A 45 -8.08 -7.66 -1.07
CA ALA A 45 -7.23 -8.55 -1.88
C ALA A 45 -7.88 -9.01 -3.20
#